data_AF-A0A5E4KMU0-F1
#
_entry.id   AF-A0A5E4KMU0-F1
#
_cell.length_a   1.000
_cell.length_b   1.000
_cell.length_c   1.000
_cell.angle_alpha   90.00
_cell.angle_beta   90.00
_cell.angle_gamma   90.00
#
_symmetry.space_group_name_H-M   'P 1'
#
loop_
_entity.id
_entity.type
_entity.pdbx_description
1 polymer ?
#
loop_
_entity_poly.entity_id
_entity_poly.type
_entity_poly.pdbx_seq_one_letter_code
_entity_poly.pdbx_strand_id
1 'polypeptide(L)'
;MDISIYELLLIVFIINLPFGYMRSRSTKFSRRWIMAIHIPVPFVFILRVFSGMTLSVIPLLVLSDIAGQIVGGKLIKQDIG
;
A
#
# COMPACT_ATOMS: atom_id res chain seq x y z
N MET A 1 16.92 13.19 7.68
CA MET A 1 16.36 12.18 8.59
C MET A 1 16.48 10.88 7.83
N ASP A 2 17.46 10.06 8.19
CA ASP A 2 17.73 8.82 7.47
C ASP A 2 16.69 7.79 7.87
N ILE A 3 15.68 7.58 7.01
CA ILE A 3 14.66 6.57 7.19
C ILE A 3 15.27 5.20 6.86
N SER A 4 15.22 4.27 7.80
CA SER A 4 15.64 2.89 7.56
C SER A 4 14.68 2.16 6.60
N ILE A 5 15.16 1.08 5.99
CA ILE A 5 14.33 0.24 5.12
C ILE A 5 13.11 -0.32 5.86
N TYR A 6 13.25 -0.69 7.13
CA TYR A 6 12.15 -1.23 7.93
C TYR A 6 11.06 -0.19 8.20
N GLU A 7 11.44 1.05 8.49
CA GLU A 7 10.50 2.16 8.68
C GLU A 7 9.77 2.46 7.37
N LEU A 8 10.47 2.51 6.23
CA LEU A 8 9.82 2.71 4.94
C LEU A 8 8.83 1.59 4.61
N LEU A 9 9.22 0.32 4.85
CA LEU A 9 8.34 -0.82 4.64
C LEU A 9 7.12 -0.77 5.54
N LEU A 10 7.27 -0.37 6.81
CA LEU A 10 6.16 -0.22 7.74
C LEU A 10 5.21 0.90 7.31
N ILE A 11 5.74 2.04 6.88
CA ILE A 11 4.95 3.16 6.37
C ILE A 11 4.15 2.72 5.13
N VAL A 12 4.79 2.07 4.17
CA VAL A 12 4.15 1.54 2.95
C VAL A 12 3.03 0.56 3.31
N PHE A 13 3.28 -0.35 4.26
CA PHE A 13 2.29 -1.31 4.72
C PHE A 13 1.06 -0.60 5.33
N ILE A 14 1.28 0.29 6.30
CA ILE A 14 0.21 1.01 7.02
C ILE A 14 -0.64 1.83 6.06
N ILE A 15 0.01 2.56 5.16
CA ILE A 15 -0.68 3.41 4.20
C ILE A 15 -1.53 2.58 3.25
N ASN A 16 -1.10 1.35 2.91
CA ASN A 16 -1.86 0.46 2.04
C ASN A 16 -3.04 -0.24 2.71
N LEU A 17 -3.16 -0.23 4.04
CA LEU A 17 -4.32 -0.81 4.74
C LEU A 17 -5.66 -0.17 4.31
N PRO A 18 -5.86 1.16 4.37
CA PRO A 18 -7.11 1.78 3.91
C PRO A 18 -7.38 1.57 2.42
N PHE A 19 -6.35 1.54 1.57
CA PHE A 19 -6.50 1.27 0.15
C PHE A 19 -6.90 -0.19 -0.12
N GLY A 20 -6.34 -1.14 0.62
CA GLY A 20 -6.77 -2.53 0.61
C GLY A 20 -8.25 -2.70 0.96
N TYR A 21 -8.70 -1.98 1.98
CA TYR A 21 -10.11 -1.92 2.36
C TYR A 21 -10.99 -1.37 1.23
N MET A 22 -10.64 -0.19 0.70
CA MET A 22 -11.38 0.44 -0.40
C MET A 22 -11.47 -0.46 -1.63
N ARG A 23 -10.35 -1.09 -2.00
CA ARG A 23 -10.25 -2.04 -3.11
C ARG A 23 -11.19 -3.22 -2.91
N SER A 24 -11.22 -3.80 -1.71
CA SER A 24 -12.06 -4.97 -1.40
C SER A 24 -13.58 -4.69 -1.50
N ARG A 25 -14.01 -3.44 -1.26
CA ARG A 25 -15.43 -3.03 -1.29
C ARG A 25 -15.86 -2.39 -2.59
N SER A 26 -14.93 -2.12 -3.48
CA SER A 26 -15.22 -1.59 -4.81
C SER A 26 -15.49 -2.72 -5.80
N THR A 27 -16.41 -2.49 -6.74
CA THR A 27 -16.62 -3.41 -7.87
C THR A 27 -15.34 -3.46 -8.69
N LYS A 28 -14.86 -4.67 -9.01
CA LYS A 28 -13.64 -4.85 -9.82
C LYS A 28 -13.77 -4.05 -11.12
N PHE A 29 -12.68 -3.38 -11.52
CA PHE A 29 -12.60 -2.51 -12.70
C PHE A 29 -13.46 -1.24 -12.66
N SER A 30 -14.13 -0.93 -11.55
CA SER A 30 -14.70 0.40 -11.37
C SER A 30 -13.61 1.46 -11.23
N ARG A 31 -13.97 2.72 -11.49
CA ARG A 31 -13.10 3.88 -11.24
C ARG A 31 -12.56 3.88 -9.80
N ARG A 32 -13.40 3.51 -8.82
CA ARG A 32 -13.01 3.42 -7.41
C ARG A 32 -11.99 2.30 -7.14
N TRP A 33 -12.17 1.15 -7.78
CA TRP A 33 -11.23 0.02 -7.67
C TRP A 33 -9.87 0.36 -8.27
N ILE A 34 -9.87 1.00 -9.45
CA ILE A 34 -8.65 1.45 -10.13
C ILE A 34 -7.92 2.47 -9.26
N MET A 35 -8.62 3.48 -8.75
CA MET A 35 -8.04 4.49 -7.85
C MET A 35 -7.45 3.87 -6.58
N ALA A 36 -8.14 2.88 -5.98
CA ALA A 36 -7.65 2.21 -4.78
C ALA A 36 -6.34 1.45 -5.01
N ILE A 37 -6.04 1.03 -6.25
CA ILE A 37 -4.79 0.35 -6.60
C ILE A 37 -3.71 1.32 -7.08
N HIS A 38 -4.08 2.33 -7.85
CA HIS A 38 -3.12 3.20 -8.53
C HIS A 38 -2.75 4.45 -7.73
N ILE A 39 -3.50 4.87 -6.72
CA ILE A 39 -3.12 6.00 -5.85
C ILE A 39 -1.95 5.63 -4.90
N PRO A 40 -1.93 4.43 -4.29
CA PRO A 40 -0.79 4.00 -3.46
C PRO A 40 0.54 3.98 -4.21
N VAL A 41 0.55 3.55 -5.46
CA VAL A 41 1.78 3.33 -6.23
C VAL A 41 2.62 4.62 -6.41
N PRO A 42 2.07 5.76 -6.90
CA PRO A 42 2.74 7.06 -6.91
C PRO A 42 3.17 7.51 -5.52
N PHE A 43 2.38 7.22 -4.48
CA PHE A 43 2.71 7.61 -3.12
C PHE A 43 3.95 6.85 -2.60
N VAL A 44 4.01 5.53 -2.83
CA VAL A 44 5.16 4.68 -2.52
C VAL A 44 6.39 5.10 -3.32
N PHE A 45 6.21 5.45 -4.60
CA PHE A 45 7.28 5.97 -5.45
C PHE A 45 7.88 7.27 -4.87
N ILE A 46 7.01 8.22 -4.51
CA ILE A 46 7.40 9.49 -3.88
C ILE A 46 8.17 9.22 -2.59
N LEU A 47 7.63 8.43 -1.65
CA LEU A 47 8.30 8.07 -0.40
C LEU A 47 9.69 7.49 -0.62
N ARG A 48 9.82 6.58 -1.59
CA ARG A 48 11.10 5.96 -1.94
C ARG A 48 12.10 6.99 -2.44
N VAL A 49 11.69 7.92 -3.31
CA VAL A 49 12.57 9.00 -3.82
C VAL A 49 13.02 9.92 -2.70
N PHE A 50 12.09 10.35 -1.82
CA PHE A 50 12.42 11.21 -0.68
C PHE A 50 13.29 10.52 0.38
N SER A 51 13.20 9.19 0.50
CA SER A 51 14.07 8.40 1.38
C SER A 51 15.48 8.14 0.81
N GLY A 52 15.76 8.52 -0.44
CA GLY A 52 17.07 8.31 -1.07
C GLY A 52 17.44 6.85 -1.35
N MET A 53 16.49 5.91 -1.23
CA MET A 53 16.78 4.48 -1.42
C MET A 53 17.02 4.12 -2.90
N THR A 54 17.76 3.05 -3.13
CA THR A 54 18.12 2.57 -4.47
C THR A 54 16.96 1.80 -5.15
N LEU A 55 17.10 1.42 -6.42
CA LEU A 55 16.03 0.68 -7.13
C LEU A 55 15.90 -0.74 -6.59
N SER A 56 16.95 -1.26 -5.95
CA SER A 56 17.01 -2.61 -5.39
C SER A 56 15.99 -2.86 -4.29
N VAL A 57 15.45 -1.82 -3.64
CA VAL A 57 14.41 -1.97 -2.60
C VAL A 57 13.00 -2.07 -3.16
N ILE A 58 12.77 -1.79 -4.44
CA ILE A 58 11.44 -1.81 -5.06
C ILE A 58 10.72 -3.15 -4.85
N PRO A 59 11.34 -4.33 -5.03
CA PRO A 59 10.66 -5.60 -4.77
C PRO A 59 10.12 -5.70 -3.34
N LEU A 60 10.86 -5.21 -2.34
CA LEU A 60 10.41 -5.20 -0.95
C LEU A 60 9.25 -4.23 -0.74
N LEU A 61 9.29 -3.06 -1.37
CA LEU A 61 8.20 -2.09 -1.32
C LEU A 61 6.92 -2.64 -1.96
N VAL A 62 7.04 -3.33 -3.09
CA VAL A 62 5.91 -3.99 -3.78
C VAL A 62 5.32 -5.10 -2.90
N LEU A 63 6.17 -5.92 -2.25
CA LEU A 63 5.69 -6.93 -1.31
C LEU A 63 4.95 -6.29 -0.12
N SER A 64 5.48 -5.19 0.41
CA SER A 64 4.83 -4.45 1.51
C SER A 64 3.50 -3.83 1.08
N ASP A 65 3.45 -3.23 -0.11
CA ASP A 65 2.24 -2.66 -0.72
C ASP A 65 1.14 -3.72 -0.89
N ILE A 66 1.48 -4.86 -1.51
CA ILE A 66 0.56 -5.99 -1.68
C ILE A 66 0.11 -6.55 -0.33
N ALA A 67 1.02 -6.70 0.63
CA ALA A 67 0.69 -7.17 1.97
C ALA A 67 -0.31 -6.24 2.66
N GLY A 68 -0.08 -4.91 2.62
CA GLY A 68 -1.00 -3.91 3.16
C GLY A 68 -2.36 -3.96 2.47
N GLN A 69 -2.38 -4.09 1.14
CA GLN A 69 -3.63 -4.18 0.37
C GLN A 69 -4.43 -5.46 0.66
N ILE A 70 -3.76 -6.58 0.96
CA ILE A 70 -4.42 -7.84 1.33
C ILE A 70 -4.94 -7.76 2.77
N VAL A 71 -4.10 -7.33 3.71
CA VAL A 71 -4.45 -7.24 5.13
C VAL A 71 -5.57 -6.22 5.33
N GLY A 72 -5.46 -5.04 4.73
CA GLY A 72 -6.50 -4.01 4.76
C GLY A 72 -7.85 -4.48 4.19
N GLY A 73 -7.82 -5.32 3.15
CA GLY A 73 -9.03 -5.93 2.59
C GLY A 73 -9.66 -7.01 3.50
N LYS A 74 -8.91 -7.55 4.46
CA LYS A 74 -9.37 -8.58 5.41
C LYS A 74 -9.79 -8.00 6.76
N LEU A 75 -9.08 -6.99 7.28
CA LEU A 75 -9.27 -6.45 8.63
C LEU A 75 -10.70 -5.97 8.91
N ILE A 76 -11.39 -5.38 7.92
CA ILE A 76 -12.75 -4.83 8.10
C ILE A 76 -13.81 -5.73 7.44
N LYS A 77 -13.46 -7.02 7.22
CA LYS A 77 -14.45 -8.06 6.89
C LYS A 77 -15.13 -8.59 8.16
N GLN A 78 -14.61 -8.26 9.36
CA GLN A 78 -15.13 -8.76 10.65
C GLN A 78 -16.27 -7.93 11.27
N ASP A 79 -16.66 -6.77 10.70
CA ASP A 79 -17.62 -5.85 11.33
C ASP A 79 -19.05 -5.84 10.72
N ILE A 80 -19.45 -6.90 10.02
CA ILE A 80 -20.86 -7.05 9.57
C ILE A 80 -21.30 -8.51 9.63
N GLY A 81 -21.12 -9.13 10.80
CA GLY A 81 -21.68 -10.44 11.16
C GLY A 81 -22.64 -10.29 12.33
#